data_AF-A0A0B7B972-F1
#
_entry.id   AF-A0A0B7B972-F1
#
_cell.length_a   1.000
_cell.length_b   1.000
_cell.length_c   1.000
_cell.angle_alpha   90.00
_cell.angle_beta   90.00
_cell.angle_gamma   90.00
#
_symmetry.space_group_name_H-M   'P 1'
#
loop_
_entity.id
_entity.type
_entity.pdbx_description
1 polymer ?
#
loop_
_entity_poly.entity_id
_entity_poly.type
_entity_poly.pdbx_seq_one_letter_code
_entity_poly.pdbx_strand_id
1 'polypeptide(L)' 'MDGKEIHRPHTMKYLGVQFDRSLHYKAHMDTMITKTRKGLAAMRAMDATGYSQCVLVILYQGLILSVMEHTLAILT' A
#
# COMPACT_ATOMS: atom_id res chain seq x y z
N MET A 1 -20.51 19.40 32.64
CA MET A 1 -20.72 18.70 31.35
C MET A 1 -19.54 19.10 30.47
N ASP A 2 -18.45 18.34 30.55
CA ASP A 2 -17.20 18.67 29.88
C ASP A 2 -17.35 18.33 28.38
N GLY A 3 -17.61 19.35 27.57
CA GLY A 3 -17.93 19.23 26.16
C GLY A 3 -16.67 18.94 25.34
N LYS A 4 -16.28 17.67 25.23
CA LYS A 4 -15.14 17.27 24.43
C LYS A 4 -15.46 17.47 22.94
N GLU A 5 -14.77 18.39 22.28
CA GLU A 5 -14.88 18.59 20.83
C GLU A 5 -14.59 17.28 20.10
N ILE A 6 -15.60 16.78 19.37
CA ILE A 6 -15.46 15.59 18.54
C ILE A 6 -14.78 16.00 17.25
N HIS A 7 -13.45 15.89 17.21
CA HIS A 7 -12.69 16.00 15.98
C HIS A 7 -13.12 14.88 15.02
N ARG A 8 -13.76 15.24 13.90
CA ARG A 8 -14.11 14.31 12.83
C ARG A 8 -12.94 14.21 11.84
N PRO A 9 -12.17 13.11 11.83
CA PRO A 9 -11.11 12.93 10.85
C PRO A 9 -11.70 12.75 9.44
N HIS A 10 -11.02 13.31 8.43
CA HIS A 10 -11.45 13.21 7.03
C HIS A 10 -11.17 11.85 6.38
N THR A 11 -10.39 11.00 7.05
CA THR A 11 -10.03 9.66 6.61
C THR A 11 -10.24 8.66 7.74
N MET A 12 -10.70 7.46 7.40
CA MET A 12 -10.86 6.35 8.33
C MET A 12 -10.03 5.16 7.84
N LYS A 13 -9.49 4.38 8.80
CA LYS A 13 -8.77 3.14 8.50
C LYS A 13 -9.54 1.97 9.12
N TYR A 14 -9.84 0.96 8.31
CA TYR A 14 -10.50 -0.26 8.77
C TYR A 14 -9.90 -1.47 8.04
N LEU A 15 -9.55 -2.51 8.79
CA LEU A 15 -8.93 -3.74 8.27
C LEU A 15 -7.69 -3.49 7.38
N GLY A 16 -6.92 -2.43 7.67
CA GLY A 16 -5.74 -2.07 6.87
C GLY A 16 -6.01 -1.15 5.69
N VAL A 17 -7.28 -0.99 5.29
CA VAL A 17 -7.73 -0.15 4.19
C VAL A 17 -8.01 1.27 4.69
N GLN A 18 -7.58 2.28 3.93
CA GLN A 18 -7.89 3.68 4.23
C GLN A 18 -8.95 4.18 3.25
N PHE A 19 -9.98 4.83 3.75
CA PHE A 19 -11.03 5.41 2.91
C PHE A 19 -11.36 6.81 3.37
N ASP A 20 -11.78 7.62 2.41
CA ASP A 20 -12.29 8.95 2.67
C ASP A 20 -13.71 8.89 3.26
N ARG A 21 -14.22 10.05 3.64
CA ARG A 21 -15.56 10.20 4.21
C ARG A 21 -16.69 9.78 3.24
N SER A 22 -16.40 9.71 1.95
CA SER A 22 -17.31 9.28 0.88
C SER A 22 -17.15 7.79 0.57
N LEU A 23 -16.44 7.02 1.41
CA LEU A 23 -16.10 5.61 1.20
C LEU A 23 -15.26 5.37 -0.07
N HIS A 24 -14.60 6.40 -0.61
CA HIS A 24 -13.64 6.19 -1.68
C HIS A 24 -12.30 5.71 -1.15
N TYR A 25 -11.80 4.69 -1.84
CA TYR A 25 -10.49 4.07 -1.58
C TYR A 25 -9.34 4.77 -2.31
N LYS A 26 -9.60 5.90 -2.99
CA LYS A 26 -8.61 6.58 -3.84
C LYS A 26 -7.30 6.88 -3.11
N ALA A 27 -7.38 7.45 -1.91
CA ALA A 27 -6.20 7.74 -1.10
C ALA A 27 -5.41 6.48 -0.72
N HIS A 28 -6.10 5.37 -0.47
CA HIS A 28 -5.45 4.08 -0.22
C HIS A 28 -4.81 3.51 -1.49
N MET A 29 -5.45 3.63 -2.65
CA MET A 29 -4.89 3.25 -3.94
C MET A 29 -3.63 4.04 -4.29
N ASP A 30 -3.65 5.36 -4.13
CA ASP A 30 -2.48 6.20 -4.34
C ASP A 30 -1.32 5.78 -3.41
N THR A 31 -1.64 5.43 -2.16
CA THR A 31 -0.67 4.92 -1.19
C THR A 31 -0.10 3.55 -1.61
N MET A 32 -0.93 2.60 -2.04
CA MET A 32 -0.49 1.28 -2.48
C MET A 32 0.37 1.39 -3.75
N ILE A 33 -0.07 2.17 -4.75
CA ILE A 33 0.70 2.44 -5.97
C ILE A 33 2.08 3.02 -5.63
N THR A 34 2.14 3.98 -4.71
CA THR A 34 3.40 4.60 -4.28
C THR A 34 4.32 3.58 -3.61
N LYS A 35 3.78 2.72 -2.74
CA LYS A 35 4.55 1.64 -2.09
C LYS A 35 5.10 0.65 -3.12
N THR A 36 4.28 0.20 -4.05
CA THR A 36 4.68 -0.74 -5.10
C THR A 36 5.78 -0.15 -5.99
N ARG A 37 5.65 1.12 -6.40
CA ARG A 37 6.68 1.81 -7.18
C ARG A 37 8.01 1.91 -6.42
N LYS A 38 7.98 2.25 -5.13
CA LYS A 38 9.18 2.30 -4.29
C LYS A 38 9.83 0.93 -4.15
N GLY A 39 9.04 -0.12 -3.93
CA GLY A 39 9.52 -1.51 -3.87
C GLY A 39 10.20 -1.92 -5.18
N LEU A 40 9.57 -1.65 -6.33
CA LEU A 40 10.14 -1.95 -7.64
C LEU A 40 11.43 -1.18 -7.91
N ALA A 41 11.50 0.10 -7.52
CA ALA A 41 12.71 0.89 -7.63
C ALA A 41 13.86 0.30 -6.78
N ALA A 42 13.57 -0.11 -5.55
CA ALA A 42 14.55 -0.78 -4.69
C ALA A 42 15.03 -2.11 -5.30
N MET A 43 14.13 -2.88 -5.90
CA MET A 43 14.50 -4.11 -6.60
C MET A 43 15.41 -3.89 -7.80
N ARG A 44 15.14 -2.86 -8.61
CA ARG A 44 16.03 -2.47 -9.71
C ARG A 44 17.41 -2.05 -9.21
N ALA A 45 17.48 -1.36 -8.06
CA ALA A 45 18.74 -1.02 -7.44
C ALA A 45 19.50 -2.28 -6.94
N MET A 46 18.79 -3.24 -6.35
CA MET A 46 19.38 -4.52 -5.92
C MET A 46 19.91 -5.31 -7.13
N ASP A 47 19.15 -5.38 -8.23
CA ASP A 47 19.59 -6.01 -9.48
C ASP A 47 20.88 -5.37 -10.03
N ALA A 48 20.95 -4.03 -10.03
CA ALA A 48 22.14 -3.29 -10.46
C ALA A 48 23.38 -3.57 -9.58
N THR A 49 23.19 -3.97 -8.32
CA THR A 49 24.28 -4.37 -7.40
C THR A 49 24.66 -5.85 -7.48
N GLY A 50 24.04 -6.62 -8.38
CA GLY A 50 24.38 -8.02 -8.62
C GLY A 50 23.72 -9.02 -7.66
N TYR A 51 22.57 -8.66 -7.07
CA TYR A 51 21.79 -9.63 -6.29
C TYR A 51 21.31 -10.78 -7.19
N SER A 52 21.25 -11.99 -6.63
CA SER A 52 20.76 -13.17 -7.35
C SER A 52 19.31 -12.97 -7.82
N GLN A 53 19.05 -13.30 -9.09
CA GLN A 53 17.70 -13.27 -9.67
C GLN A 53 16.70 -14.08 -8.84
N CYS A 54 17.10 -15.19 -8.24
CA CYS A 54 16.22 -16.01 -7.39
C CYS A 54 15.73 -15.20 -6.17
N VAL A 55 16.62 -14.44 -5.53
CA VAL A 55 16.28 -13.56 -4.40
C VAL A 55 15.35 -12.44 -4.86
N LEU A 56 15.62 -11.84 -6.02
CA LEU A 56 14.76 -10.81 -6.59
C LEU A 56 13.36 -11.34 -6.89
N VAL A 57 13.21 -12.55 -7.43
CA VAL A 57 11.90 -13.16 -7.68
C VAL A 57 11.12 -13.37 -6.38
N ILE A 58 11.78 -13.88 -5.33
CA ILE A 58 11.15 -14.07 -4.01
C ILE A 58 10.69 -12.71 -3.45
N LEU A 59 11.52 -11.67 -3.54
CA LEU A 59 11.16 -10.32 -3.11
C LEU A 59 10.00 -9.74 -3.92
N TYR A 60 9.96 -9.99 -5.23
CA TYR A 60 8.86 -9.56 -6.09
C TYR A 60 7.53 -10.18 -5.63
N GLN A 61 7.52 -11.50 -5.44
CA GLN A 61 6.34 -12.25 -5.00
C GLN A 61 5.88 -11.80 -3.62
N GLY A 62 6.81 -11.65 -2.67
CA GLY A 62 6.47 -11.29 -1.29
C GLY A 62 6.04 -9.84 -1.10
N LEU A 63 6.62 -8.89 -1.84
CA LEU A 63 6.41 -7.45 -1.59
C LEU A 63 5.49 -6.79 -2.61
N ILE A 64 5.64 -7.10 -3.90
CA ILE A 64 4.93 -6.41 -4.96
C ILE A 64 3.64 -7.14 -5.30
N LEU A 65 3.73 -8.45 -5.55
CA LEU A 65 2.57 -9.25 -5.91
C LEU A 65 1.54 -9.28 -4.76
N SER A 66 1.99 -9.47 -3.51
CA SER A 66 1.10 -9.41 -2.34
C SER A 66 0.32 -8.09 -2.23
N VAL A 67 0.95 -6.96 -2.50
CA VAL A 67 0.27 -5.63 -2.45
C VAL A 67 -0.72 -5.48 -3.61
N MET A 68 -0.39 -6.00 -4.79
CA MET A 68 -1.28 -6.00 -5.94
C MET A 68 -2.51 -6.87 -5.72
N GLU A 69 -2.34 -8.08 -5.18
CA GLU A 69 -3.42 -9.01 -4.85
C GLU A 69 -4.35 -8.40 -3.79
N HIS A 70 -3.79 -7.82 -2.74
CA HIS A 70 -4.58 -7.13 -1.71
C HIS A 70 -5.39 -5.95 -2.29
N THR A 71 -4.76 -5.16 -3.15
CA THR A 71 -5.40 -4.03 -3.84
C THR A 71 -6.56 -4.50 -4.72
N LEU A 72 -6.35 -5.58 -5.47
CA LEU A 72 -7.38 -6.17 -6.33
C LEU A 72 -8.58 -6.66 -5.50
N ALA A 73 -8.32 -7.33 -4.38
CA ALA A 73 -9.36 -7.84 -3.49
C ALA A 73 -10.23 -6.73 -2.85
N ILE A 74 -9.72 -5.49 -2.76
CA ILE A 74 -10.50 -4.34 -2.27
C ILE A 74 -11.39 -3.77 -3.38
N LEU A 75 -11.02 -3.96 -4.66
CA LEU A 75 -11.72 -3.40 -5.80
C LEU A 75 -12.89 -4.27 -6.29
N THR A 76 -12.81 -5.58 -6.09
CA THR A 76 -13.84 -6.59 -6.42
C THR A 76 -14.84 -6.79 -5.28
#